data_AF-A0A9Q3C2A0-F1
#
_entry.id   AF-A0A9Q3C2A0-F1
#
_cell.length_a   1.000
_cell.length_b   1.000
_cell.length_c   1.000
_cell.angle_alpha   90.00
_cell.angle_beta   90.00
_cell.angle_gamma   90.00
#
_symmetry.space_group_name_H-M   'P 1'
#
loop_
_entity.id
_entity.type
_entity.pdbx_description
1 polymer ?
#
loop_
_entity_poly.entity_id
_entity_poly.type
_entity_poly.pdbx_seq_one_letter_code
_entity_poly.pdbx_strand_id
1 'polypeptide(L)'
;MAERGHKHLNDALVKMCAENGSKWKEYLPIVTLADRISEKRKTEYSPFELQFGQQAFLPIDIETNTYLAKEWNKFSTTEELLKARAIHIPAKEETKLKAADRLRD
;
A
#
# COMPACT_ATOMS: atom_id res chain seq x y z
N MET A 1 3.01 -2.64 22.18
CA MET A 1 2.77 -1.89 20.91
C MET A 1 2.84 -2.80 19.69
N ALA A 2 3.78 -3.74 19.64
CA ALA A 2 3.93 -4.73 18.56
C ALA A 2 2.66 -5.57 18.29
N GLU A 3 2.01 -6.09 19.34
CA GLU A 3 0.83 -6.95 19.20
C GLU A 3 -0.35 -6.28 18.45
N ARG A 4 -0.62 -4.99 18.72
CA ARG A 4 -1.66 -4.24 18.01
C ARG A 4 -1.30 -3.96 16.55
N GLY A 5 -0.01 -3.75 16.26
CA GLY A 5 0.48 -3.57 14.90
C GLY A 5 0.37 -4.86 14.07
N HIS A 6 0.69 -5.99 14.69
CA HIS A 6 0.60 -7.30 14.02
C HIS A 6 -0.80 -7.65 13.55
N LYS A 7 -1.85 -7.23 14.26
CA LYS A 7 -3.24 -7.50 13.86
C LYS A 7 -3.52 -7.00 12.44
N HIS A 8 -3.31 -5.71 12.17
CA HIS A 8 -3.61 -5.11 10.87
C HIS A 8 -2.70 -5.66 9.76
N LEU A 9 -1.44 -5.97 10.07
CA LEU A 9 -0.51 -6.61 9.15
C LEU A 9 -0.97 -8.02 8.76
N ASN A 10 -1.36 -8.83 9.74
CA ASN A 10 -1.88 -10.18 9.50
C ASN A 10 -3.18 -10.13 8.70
N ASP A 11 -4.11 -9.23 9.05
CA ASP A 11 -5.37 -9.07 8.35
C ASP A 11 -5.15 -8.66 6.88
N ALA A 12 -4.22 -7.72 6.62
CA ALA A 12 -3.84 -7.32 5.28
C ALA A 12 -3.16 -8.47 4.51
N LEU A 13 -2.27 -9.23 5.16
CA LEU A 13 -1.57 -10.37 4.56
C LEU A 13 -2.55 -11.50 4.17
N VAL A 14 -3.49 -11.84 5.04
CA VAL A 14 -4.56 -12.80 4.76
C VAL A 14 -5.40 -12.32 3.57
N LYS A 15 -5.79 -11.04 3.55
CA LYS A 15 -6.55 -10.44 2.44
C LYS A 15 -5.76 -10.42 1.11
N MET A 16 -4.42 -10.34 1.15
CA MET A 16 -3.55 -10.41 -0.03
C MET A 16 -3.38 -11.85 -0.54
N CYS A 17 -3.29 -12.83 0.36
CA CYS A 17 -3.19 -14.24 -0.02
C CYS A 17 -4.49 -14.79 -0.61
N ALA A 18 -5.64 -14.18 -0.29
CA ALA A 18 -6.96 -14.64 -0.72
C ALA A 18 -7.14 -16.14 -0.44
N GLU A 19 -7.42 -16.96 -1.46
CA GLU A 19 -7.60 -18.41 -1.33
C GLU A 19 -6.27 -19.18 -1.22
N ASN A 20 -5.14 -18.58 -1.61
CA ASN A 20 -3.85 -19.25 -1.63
C ASN A 20 -2.92 -18.74 -0.51
N GLY A 21 -3.12 -19.27 0.69
CA GLY A 21 -2.30 -18.98 1.87
C GLY A 21 -0.81 -19.30 1.71
N SER A 22 -0.41 -20.18 0.78
CA SER A 22 1.01 -20.54 0.59
C SER A 22 1.87 -19.38 0.09
N LYS A 23 1.25 -18.38 -0.55
CA LYS A 23 1.91 -17.18 -1.09
C LYS A 23 2.27 -16.13 -0.03
N TRP A 24 2.01 -16.38 1.26
CA TRP A 24 2.28 -15.39 2.31
C TRP A 24 3.73 -14.90 2.32
N LYS A 25 4.70 -15.77 1.97
CA LYS A 25 6.12 -15.40 1.88
C LYS A 25 6.39 -14.36 0.78
N GLU A 26 5.65 -14.45 -0.32
CA GLU A 26 5.76 -13.50 -1.45
C GLU A 26 5.14 -12.14 -1.09
N TYR A 27 4.01 -12.15 -0.37
CA TYR A 27 3.29 -10.92 -0.02
C TYR A 27 3.79 -10.23 1.24
N LEU A 28 4.45 -10.93 2.15
CA LEU A 28 4.92 -10.35 3.42
C LEU A 28 5.84 -9.13 3.22
N PRO A 29 6.86 -9.15 2.34
CA PRO A 29 7.68 -7.96 2.08
C PRO A 29 6.86 -6.78 1.54
N ILE A 30 5.87 -7.05 0.71
CA ILE A 30 5.03 -6.02 0.09
C ILE A 30 4.09 -5.37 1.11
N VAL A 31 3.42 -6.19 1.93
CA VAL A 31 2.50 -5.71 2.98
C VAL A 31 3.25 -4.95 4.08
N THR A 32 4.45 -5.41 4.44
CA THR A 32 5.28 -4.69 5.43
C THR A 32 5.82 -3.37 4.89
N LEU A 33 6.15 -3.30 3.60
CA LEU A 33 6.49 -2.02 2.97
C LEU A 33 5.28 -1.08 2.94
N ALA A 34 4.10 -1.56 2.52
CA ALA A 34 2.85 -0.81 2.54
C ALA A 34 2.58 -0.21 3.93
N ASP A 35 2.74 -0.99 5.00
CA ASP A 35 2.50 -0.52 6.37
C ASP A 35 3.45 0.60 6.83
N ARG A 36 4.70 0.56 6.37
CA ARG A 36 5.71 1.58 6.70
C ARG A 36 5.50 2.89 5.95
N ILE A 37 4.99 2.83 4.72
CA ILE A 37 4.84 4.00 3.85
C ILE A 37 3.42 4.59 3.85
N SER A 38 2.45 3.90 4.45
CA SER A 38 1.08 4.40 4.60
C SER A 38 0.92 5.23 5.87
N GLU A 39 0.20 6.34 5.74
CA GLU A 39 -0.17 7.22 6.85
C GLU A 39 -0.98 6.47 7.91
N LYS A 40 -0.70 6.78 9.18
CA LYS A 40 -1.49 6.26 10.30
C LYS A 40 -2.52 7.30 10.69
N ARG A 41 -3.81 6.94 10.75
CA ARG A 41 -4.92 7.86 11.08
C ARG A 41 -4.74 8.75 12.31
N LYS A 42 -4.01 8.27 13.32
CA LYS A 42 -3.82 9.03 14.56
C LYS A 42 -2.77 10.12 14.45
N THR A 43 -1.75 9.87 13.65
CA THR A 43 -0.61 10.78 13.49
C THR A 43 -0.69 11.56 12.20
N GLU A 44 -1.48 11.11 11.23
CA GLU A 44 -1.53 11.58 9.84
C GLU A 44 -0.21 11.40 9.07
N TYR A 45 0.89 11.11 9.77
CA TYR A 45 2.18 10.75 9.20
C TYR A 45 2.35 9.22 9.03
N SER A 46 3.19 8.83 8.07
CA SER A 46 3.65 7.44 7.92
C SER A 46 4.82 7.10 8.85
N PRO A 47 5.02 5.83 9.27
CA PRO A 47 6.21 5.44 10.03
C PRO A 47 7.53 5.80 9.34
N PHE A 48 7.58 5.69 8.01
CA PHE A 48 8.73 6.11 7.22
C PHE A 48 9.01 7.60 7.38
N GLU A 49 7.98 8.44 7.27
CA GLU A 49 8.11 9.89 7.41
C GLU A 49 8.56 10.30 8.81
N LEU A 50 8.01 9.68 9.85
CA LEU A 50 8.44 9.94 11.22
C LEU A 50 9.91 9.56 11.45
N GLN A 51 10.43 8.57 10.73
CA GLN A 51 11.80 8.10 10.86
C GLN A 51 12.80 8.92 10.04
N PHE A 52 12.41 9.38 8.85
CA PHE A 52 13.32 9.99 7.86
C PHE A 52 13.04 11.46 7.59
N GLY A 53 11.97 12.03 8.15
CA GLY A 53 11.58 13.43 7.95
C GLY A 53 11.07 13.76 6.55
N GLN A 54 10.72 12.76 5.74
CA GLN A 54 10.21 12.94 4.38
C GLN A 54 9.22 11.83 4.00
N GLN A 55 8.29 12.12 3.10
CA GLN A 55 7.34 11.13 2.59
C GLN A 55 8.04 10.08 1.69
N ALA A 56 7.56 8.84 1.75
CA ALA A 56 8.04 7.77 0.88
C ALA A 56 7.33 7.82 -0.48
N PHE A 57 7.98 8.44 -1.47
CA PHE A 57 7.54 8.41 -2.87
C PHE A 57 8.18 7.24 -3.62
N LEU A 58 7.36 6.33 -4.13
CA LEU A 58 7.84 5.25 -5.00
C LEU A 58 7.88 5.73 -6.46
N PRO A 59 8.75 5.17 -7.33
CA PRO A 59 8.75 5.52 -8.75
C PRO A 59 7.36 5.39 -9.42
N ILE A 60 6.61 4.34 -9.05
CA ILE A 60 5.23 4.13 -9.53
C ILE A 60 4.27 5.26 -9.12
N ASP A 61 4.51 5.91 -7.97
CA ASP A 61 3.70 7.02 -7.48
C ASP A 61 3.90 8.27 -8.37
N ILE A 62 5.11 8.45 -8.90
CA ILE A 62 5.47 9.53 -9.83
C ILE A 62 4.94 9.23 -11.23
N GLU A 63 5.18 8.02 -11.74
CA GLU A 63 4.85 7.64 -13.11
C GLU A 63 3.35 7.61 -13.38
N THR A 64 2.55 7.13 -12.42
CA THR A 64 1.11 7.01 -12.60
C THR A 64 0.36 8.30 -12.26
N ASN A 65 1.02 9.27 -11.63
CA ASN A 65 0.41 10.44 -10.98
C ASN A 65 -0.79 10.08 -10.07
N THR A 66 -0.98 8.80 -9.72
CA THR A 66 -2.17 8.32 -9.00
C THR A 66 -1.99 8.43 -7.50
N TYR A 67 -0.77 8.50 -6.97
CA TYR A 67 -0.59 8.57 -5.52
C TYR A 67 -1.11 9.86 -4.92
N LEU A 68 -0.75 10.99 -5.54
CA LEU A 68 -1.20 12.32 -5.12
C LEU A 68 -2.70 12.54 -5.42
N ALA A 69 -3.23 11.89 -6.46
CA ALA A 69 -4.64 11.99 -6.84
C ALA A 69 -5.57 11.04 -6.06
N LYS A 70 -5.04 10.02 -5.39
CA LYS A 70 -5.84 8.99 -4.73
C LYS A 70 -6.13 9.39 -3.29
N GLU A 71 -7.42 9.56 -3.01
CA GLU A 71 -7.96 9.80 -1.67
C GLU A 71 -7.83 8.54 -0.79
N TRP A 72 -6.63 8.32 -0.23
CA TRP A 72 -6.33 7.17 0.66
C TRP A 72 -7.14 7.20 1.97
N ASN A 73 -7.67 8.36 2.35
CA ASN A 73 -8.61 8.54 3.45
C ASN A 73 -9.97 7.87 3.21
N LYS A 74 -10.30 7.44 1.99
CA LYS A 74 -11.54 6.70 1.68
C LYS A 74 -11.60 5.31 2.31
N PHE A 75 -10.45 4.71 2.65
CA PHE A 75 -10.42 3.37 3.22
C PHE A 75 -10.89 3.38 4.67
N SER A 76 -11.92 2.58 4.95
CA SER A 76 -12.62 2.52 6.25
C SER A 76 -11.82 1.77 7.31
N THR A 77 -10.90 0.89 6.90
CA THR A 77 -9.99 0.16 7.80
C THR A 77 -8.51 0.26 7.37
N THR A 78 -7.59 0.03 8.32
CA THR A 78 -6.16 0.09 8.03
C THR A 78 -5.76 -1.04 7.09
N GLU A 79 -6.25 -2.25 7.30
CA GLU A 79 -5.94 -3.40 6.47
C GLU A 79 -6.47 -3.26 5.03
N GLU A 80 -7.56 -2.53 4.79
CA GLU A 80 -8.01 -2.16 3.43
C GLU A 80 -7.03 -1.22 2.75
N LEU A 81 -6.59 -0.19 3.47
CA LEU A 81 -5.55 0.73 3.00
C LEU A 81 -4.26 -0.04 2.67
N LEU A 82 -3.81 -0.90 3.58
CA LEU A 82 -2.60 -1.71 3.39
C LEU A 82 -2.73 -2.64 2.19
N LYS A 83 -3.88 -3.31 2.02
CA LYS A 83 -4.14 -4.15 0.85
C LYS A 83 -4.09 -3.33 -0.45
N ALA A 84 -4.76 -2.18 -0.48
CA ALA A 84 -4.79 -1.32 -1.67
C ALA A 84 -3.40 -0.79 -2.02
N ARG A 85 -2.59 -0.41 -1.02
CA ARG A 85 -1.20 0.00 -1.20
C ARG A 85 -0.32 -1.17 -1.63
N ALA A 86 -0.49 -2.34 -1.04
CA ALA A 86 0.25 -3.56 -1.39
C ALA A 86 -0.03 -4.05 -2.82
N ILE A 87 -1.23 -3.84 -3.36
CA ILE A 87 -1.55 -4.11 -4.77
C ILE A 87 -0.87 -3.09 -5.70
N HIS A 88 -0.75 -1.84 -5.25
CA HIS A 88 -0.14 -0.75 -6.02
C HIS A 88 1.38 -0.85 -6.13
N ILE A 89 2.08 -1.27 -5.07
CA ILE A 89 3.56 -1.36 -5.02
C ILE A 89 4.18 -2.20 -6.16
N PRO A 90 3.72 -3.45 -6.44
CA PRO A 90 4.34 -4.30 -7.47
C PRO A 90 3.86 -3.98 -8.89
N ALA A 91 3.07 -2.93 -9.10
CA ALA A 91 2.53 -2.56 -10.40
C ALA A 91 3.65 -2.34 -11.44
N LYS A 92 3.84 -3.34 -12.32
CA LYS A 92 4.70 -3.34 -13.51
C LYS A 92 4.01 -2.68 -14.71
N GLU A 93 4.70 -2.63 -15.86
CA GLU A 93 4.24 -2.23 -17.21
C GLU A 93 2.73 -2.38 -17.52
N GLU A 94 2.07 -3.45 -17.07
CA GLU A 94 0.63 -3.67 -17.33
C GLU A 94 -0.27 -2.59 -16.71
N THR A 95 0.12 -2.05 -15.54
CA THR A 95 -0.59 -0.92 -14.92
C THR A 95 -0.33 0.37 -15.67
N LYS A 96 0.88 0.55 -16.26
CA LYS A 96 1.19 1.67 -17.16
C LYS A 96 0.33 1.63 -18.42
N LEU A 97 0.18 0.46 -19.03
CA LEU A 97 -0.64 0.26 -20.23
C LEU A 97 -2.13 0.54 -19.96
N LYS A 98 -2.70 -0.01 -18.89
CA LYS A 98 -4.10 0.23 -18.50
C LYS A 98 -4.37 1.69 -18.09
N ALA A 99 -3.40 2.36 -17.47
CA ALA A 99 -3.51 3.79 -17.17
C ALA A 99 -3.41 4.64 -18.44
N ALA A 100 -2.52 4.29 -19.37
CA ALA A 100 -2.39 4.96 -20.66
C ALA A 100 -3.67 4.84 -21.50
N ASP A 101 -4.34 3.69 -21.49
CA ASP A 101 -5.61 3.52 -22.21
C ASP A 101 -6.75 4.35 -21.60
N ARG A 102 -6.82 4.49 -20.27
CA ARG A 102 -7.84 5.36 -19.62
C ARG A 102 -7.63 6.86 -19.84
N LEU A 103 -6.41 7.29 -20.21
CA LEU A 103 -6.12 8.68 -20.58
C LEU A 103 -6.46 8.97 -22.05
N ARG A 104 -6.81 7.95 -22.84
CA ARG A 104 -7.23 8.08 -24.24
C ARG A 104 -8.74 8.20 -24.42
N ASP A 105 -9.52 7.94 -23.37
CA ASP A 105 -10.97 8.17 -23.28
C ASP A 105 -11.26 9.57 -22.71
#